data_AF-A0A0B2JZC5-F1
#
_entry.id   AF-A0A0B2JZC5-F1
#
_cell.length_a   1.000
_cell.length_b   1.000
_cell.length_c   1.000
_cell.angle_alpha   90.00
_cell.angle_beta   90.00
_cell.angle_gamma   90.00
#
_symmetry.space_group_name_H-M   'P 1'
#
loop_
_entity.id
_entity.type
_entity.pdbx_description
1 polymer ?
#
loop_
_entity_poly.entity_id
_entity_poly.type
_entity_poly.pdbx_seq_one_letter_code
_entity_poly.pdbx_strand_id
1 'polypeptide(L)'
;MAIEISICICDEERIMVYYQDTYEKNRSALSDYAWWLYGQLPSFEELSEESRQLDEELYKPTKINTKPFFRDLSKPLLVKNEYNSYHFGYLVDNVRASEDFGADNHIYMYYDSQEEFCRLLQVIDITPYLTEKKIVFLIGAEELVEHYPLDFKREYGICYEIMGSKPVRVDEINRLILRISKYYSGNIFCSGILDWHKNLLTIKNFGLTGISYLYEKLFKGHTVNEVYELLLNNESSHVKGEFDALFCPWGWNRTSGEMMHVPSFDDFFEELRKMFPEDYHPLEDEWLKGMFLSYSVALGKDVNQRIAPALVFESHPHTVEITDITKNNALFKKFKYFRRLSIIRRNTMIAASMLETNSIGIHTYYKGGVAVREGSYFPAVSYVCAADWQEAPGLFYSMPNYVNEGSEALDYTAMVRFEDLKLEPKATLEAVLDFLDMEWDDGMLKTTANGSSESMLIHGNLIKDFDPAPVLKKREKMLSPYDYYRMELLMGDMMVPWGYKPQYYTDGKAYSKEEIIAMFEKPFKFEEFFFTVTQFKKGREEREKMMKIVRERVKHPSACVSPDGRKLVPIPWLKPKAEYMKGKLYE
;
A
#
# COMPACT_ATOMS: atom_id res chain seq x y z
N MET A 1 -4.97 -1.67 21.83
CA MET A 1 -6.22 -2.42 22.09
C MET A 1 -7.37 -1.43 21.96
N ALA A 2 -7.99 -1.33 20.78
CA ALA A 2 -9.25 -0.63 20.64
C ALA A 2 -10.35 -1.63 21.01
N ILE A 3 -11.20 -1.27 21.98
CA ILE A 3 -12.36 -2.06 22.34
C ILE A 3 -13.34 -1.92 21.17
N GLU A 4 -13.46 -2.95 20.33
CA GLU A 4 -14.58 -3.09 19.41
C GLU A 4 -15.84 -3.30 20.24
N ILE A 5 -16.52 -2.21 20.60
CA ILE A 5 -17.88 -2.30 21.14
C ILE A 5 -18.80 -2.47 19.93
N SER A 6 -18.97 -3.72 19.49
CA SER A 6 -20.11 -4.09 18.66
C SER A 6 -21.34 -4.06 19.58
N ILE A 7 -21.96 -2.89 19.67
CA ILE A 7 -23.20 -2.64 20.41
C ILE A 7 -24.33 -3.33 19.65
N CYS A 8 -24.52 -4.63 19.90
CA CYS A 8 -25.84 -5.24 19.79
C CYS A 8 -26.60 -4.87 21.07
N ILE A 9 -27.31 -3.73 21.09
CA ILE A 9 -28.09 -3.33 22.27
C ILE A 9 -29.55 -3.08 21.87
N CYS A 10 -30.42 -3.86 22.48
CA CYS A 10 -31.88 -3.79 22.39
C CYS A 10 -32.49 -3.00 23.57
N ASP A 11 -31.87 -1.91 24.04
CA ASP A 11 -32.35 -1.19 25.24
C ASP A 11 -31.98 0.31 25.19
N GLU A 12 -32.92 1.16 24.80
CA GLU A 12 -32.74 2.61 24.60
C GLU A 12 -32.22 3.33 25.87
N GLU A 13 -32.62 2.87 27.06
CA GLU A 13 -32.17 3.44 28.33
C GLU A 13 -30.65 3.28 28.54
N ARG A 14 -30.06 2.16 28.13
CA ARG A 14 -28.61 1.91 28.26
C ARG A 14 -27.78 2.78 27.33
N ILE A 15 -28.31 3.05 26.14
CA ILE A 15 -27.66 3.91 25.15
C ILE A 15 -27.63 5.36 25.65
N MET A 16 -28.74 5.83 26.24
CA MET A 16 -28.82 7.17 26.81
C MET A 16 -27.85 7.38 27.99
N VAL A 17 -27.72 6.39 28.88
CA VAL A 17 -26.73 6.43 29.97
C VAL A 17 -25.31 6.50 29.42
N TYR A 18 -24.99 5.75 28.37
CA TYR A 18 -23.67 5.79 27.73
C TYR A 18 -23.34 7.18 27.16
N TYR A 19 -24.28 7.81 26.46
CA TYR A 19 -24.08 9.17 25.91
C TYR A 19 -23.92 10.21 27.01
N GLN A 20 -24.71 10.11 28.09
CA GLN A 20 -24.59 10.99 29.25
C GLN A 20 -23.22 10.86 29.92
N ASP A 21 -22.81 9.63 30.25
CA ASP A 21 -21.53 9.35 30.91
C ASP A 21 -20.35 9.82 30.05
N THR A 22 -20.40 9.58 28.73
CA THR A 22 -19.36 10.00 27.78
C THR A 22 -19.28 11.53 27.71
N TYR A 23 -20.42 12.22 27.59
CA TYR A 23 -20.48 13.67 27.54
C TYR A 23 -19.93 14.32 28.81
N GLU A 24 -20.40 13.88 29.98
CA GLU A 24 -19.99 14.44 31.27
C GLU A 24 -18.50 14.20 31.55
N LYS A 25 -18.00 13.01 31.18
CA LYS A 25 -16.56 12.70 31.23
C LYS A 25 -15.76 13.67 30.36
N ASN A 26 -16.15 13.85 29.10
CA ASN A 26 -15.46 14.73 28.17
C ASN A 26 -15.54 16.20 28.59
N ARG A 27 -16.70 16.66 29.08
CA ARG A 27 -16.88 18.01 29.62
C ARG A 27 -15.92 18.27 30.76
N SER A 28 -15.77 17.31 31.68
CA SER A 28 -14.81 17.37 32.77
C SER A 28 -13.37 17.48 32.25
N ALA A 29 -12.98 16.60 31.30
CA ALA A 29 -11.64 16.62 30.73
C ALA A 29 -11.29 17.93 29.99
N LEU A 30 -12.25 18.55 29.32
CA LEU A 30 -12.06 19.83 28.63
C LEU A 30 -11.93 21.02 29.60
N SER A 31 -12.49 20.93 30.82
CA SER A 31 -12.43 22.03 31.78
C SER A 31 -11.01 22.42 32.19
N ASP A 32 -10.08 21.46 32.16
CA ASP A 32 -8.65 21.66 32.42
C ASP A 32 -7.81 21.79 31.14
N TYR A 33 -8.42 21.69 29.95
CA TYR A 33 -7.72 21.71 28.67
C TYR A 33 -7.57 23.14 28.14
N ALA A 34 -6.34 23.56 27.86
CA ALA A 34 -6.04 24.96 27.55
C ALA A 34 -6.43 25.41 26.13
N TRP A 35 -6.71 24.48 25.20
CA TRP A 35 -6.78 24.78 23.77
C TRP A 35 -8.12 24.41 23.15
N TRP A 36 -9.17 24.97 23.72
CA TRP A 36 -10.48 25.03 23.10
C TRP A 36 -10.99 26.48 23.19
N LEU A 37 -11.31 27.06 22.04
CA LEU A 37 -11.61 28.48 21.91
C LEU A 37 -13.12 28.73 21.95
N TYR A 38 -13.78 28.37 23.05
CA TYR A 38 -15.13 28.86 23.38
C TYR A 38 -15.54 28.62 24.85
N GLY A 39 -16.67 29.23 25.24
CA GLY A 39 -17.20 29.44 26.60
C GLY A 39 -17.57 28.19 27.41
N GLN A 40 -18.57 28.27 28.29
CA GLN A 40 -18.93 27.14 29.15
C GLN A 40 -19.79 26.11 28.40
N LEU A 41 -19.49 24.82 28.55
CA LEU A 41 -20.35 23.73 28.07
C LEU A 41 -21.55 23.55 29.02
N PRO A 42 -22.77 23.38 28.50
CA PRO A 42 -23.94 23.05 29.32
C PRO A 42 -23.80 21.66 29.95
N SER A 43 -24.59 21.37 30.98
CA SER A 43 -24.75 19.98 31.45
C SER A 43 -25.50 19.11 30.47
N PHE A 44 -25.34 17.79 30.58
CA PHE A 44 -26.05 16.86 29.71
C PHE A 44 -27.57 17.08 29.77
N GLU A 45 -28.11 17.39 30.95
CA GLU A 45 -29.53 17.69 31.17
C GLU A 45 -29.97 18.99 30.48
N GLU A 46 -29.05 19.93 30.29
CA GLU A 46 -29.25 21.24 29.66
C GLU A 46 -29.03 21.24 28.14
N LEU A 47 -28.59 20.11 27.55
CA LEU A 47 -28.40 19.98 26.10
C LEU A 47 -29.68 20.29 25.33
N SER A 48 -29.54 21.07 24.25
CA SER A 48 -30.63 21.36 23.32
C SER A 48 -31.14 20.07 22.65
N GLU A 49 -32.38 20.08 22.18
CA GLU A 49 -32.94 18.97 21.41
C GLU A 49 -32.09 18.66 20.17
N GLU A 50 -31.60 19.71 19.50
CA GLU A 50 -30.68 19.60 18.37
C GLU A 50 -29.38 18.88 18.76
N SER A 51 -28.79 19.20 19.91
CA SER A 51 -27.57 18.53 20.40
C SER A 51 -27.80 17.05 20.72
N ARG A 52 -29.03 16.66 21.07
CA ARG A 52 -29.38 15.25 21.37
C ARG A 52 -29.76 14.43 20.14
N GLN A 53 -29.95 15.07 18.98
CA GLN A 53 -30.21 14.36 17.73
C GLN A 53 -28.91 13.71 17.24
N LEU A 54 -28.83 12.40 17.42
CA LEU A 54 -27.69 11.57 17.05
C LEU A 54 -28.05 10.72 15.82
N ASP A 55 -27.26 10.84 14.75
CA ASP A 55 -27.28 9.91 13.61
C ASP A 55 -26.33 8.72 13.85
N GLU A 56 -26.89 7.57 14.21
CA GLU A 56 -26.12 6.36 14.52
C GLU A 56 -25.18 5.89 13.41
N GLU A 57 -25.44 6.23 12.14
CA GLU A 57 -24.55 5.86 11.03
C GLU A 57 -23.29 6.75 10.96
N LEU A 58 -23.38 8.02 11.40
CA LEU A 58 -22.24 8.96 11.46
C LEU A 58 -21.22 8.59 12.54
N TYR A 59 -21.63 7.83 13.56
CA TYR A 59 -20.81 7.54 14.74
C TYR A 59 -20.20 6.14 14.75
N LYS A 60 -20.52 5.29 13.76
CA LYS A 60 -19.89 3.98 13.63
C LYS A 60 -18.41 4.16 13.29
N PRO A 61 -17.47 3.63 14.10
CA PRO A 61 -16.06 3.66 13.76
C PRO A 61 -15.84 2.81 12.51
N THR A 62 -15.74 3.46 11.36
CA THR A 62 -15.52 2.78 10.08
C THR A 62 -14.14 3.10 9.54
N LYS A 63 -13.41 2.04 9.18
CA LYS A 63 -12.14 2.13 8.41
C LYS A 63 -12.40 2.40 6.92
N ILE A 64 -13.62 2.14 6.48
CA ILE A 64 -14.07 2.09 5.07
C ILE A 64 -14.10 3.48 4.43
N ASN A 65 -14.27 4.54 5.23
CA ASN A 65 -14.56 5.89 4.76
C ASN A 65 -13.56 6.94 5.29
N THR A 66 -12.26 6.61 5.41
CA THR A 66 -11.29 7.68 5.70
C THR A 66 -11.22 8.63 4.52
N LYS A 67 -11.89 9.78 4.66
CA LYS A 67 -11.64 10.94 3.80
C LYS A 67 -10.14 11.27 3.84
N PRO A 68 -9.55 11.76 2.75
CA PRO A 68 -8.13 12.11 2.76
C PRO A 68 -7.94 13.42 3.55
N PHE A 69 -7.26 13.34 4.68
CA PHE A 69 -6.95 14.46 5.59
C PHE A 69 -5.68 15.19 5.20
N PHE A 70 -4.68 14.49 4.67
CA PHE A 70 -3.32 14.98 4.51
C PHE A 70 -3.03 15.48 3.09
N ARG A 71 -4.05 15.92 2.34
CA ARG A 71 -3.87 16.42 0.96
C ARG A 71 -3.17 17.76 0.88
N ASP A 72 -3.36 18.61 1.88
CA ASP A 72 -2.70 19.92 2.01
C ASP A 72 -2.07 20.02 3.40
N LEU A 73 -0.73 20.04 3.43
CA LEU A 73 0.08 20.20 4.63
C LEU A 73 0.89 21.50 4.59
N SER A 74 0.49 22.47 3.76
CA SER A 74 1.11 23.81 3.75
C SER A 74 0.88 24.56 5.07
N LYS A 75 -0.18 24.20 5.79
CA LYS A 75 -0.57 24.70 7.11
C LYS A 75 -0.83 23.52 8.07
N PRO A 76 -0.93 23.76 9.39
CA PRO A 76 -1.45 22.76 10.33
C PRO A 76 -2.82 22.25 9.89
N LEU A 77 -3.23 21.05 10.27
CA LEU A 77 -4.47 20.48 9.73
C LEU A 77 -5.72 21.20 10.26
N LEU A 78 -6.68 21.45 9.38
CA LEU A 78 -8.02 21.92 9.73
C LEU A 78 -9.05 20.84 9.34
N VAL A 79 -9.73 20.28 10.32
CA VAL A 79 -10.70 19.20 10.17
C VAL A 79 -12.05 19.68 10.63
N LYS A 80 -13.01 19.73 9.71
CA LYS A 80 -14.37 20.22 9.95
C LYS A 80 -15.33 19.08 10.31
N ASN A 81 -16.16 19.29 11.33
CA ASN A 81 -17.29 18.45 11.78
C ASN A 81 -16.99 16.95 11.68
N GLU A 82 -15.97 16.49 12.41
CA GLU A 82 -15.58 15.08 12.42
C GLU A 82 -16.17 14.36 13.62
N TYR A 83 -16.77 13.19 13.40
CA TYR A 83 -17.48 12.42 14.43
C TYR A 83 -17.05 10.95 14.48
N ASN A 84 -16.08 10.54 13.66
CA ASN A 84 -15.58 9.17 13.65
C ASN A 84 -14.39 9.03 14.61
N SER A 85 -14.55 8.21 15.65
CA SER A 85 -13.50 7.96 16.65
C SER A 85 -12.22 7.36 16.05
N TYR A 86 -12.33 6.62 14.95
CA TYR A 86 -11.17 6.12 14.21
C TYR A 86 -10.35 7.26 13.59
N HIS A 87 -11.02 8.29 13.07
CA HIS A 87 -10.35 9.47 12.49
C HIS A 87 -9.59 10.27 13.55
N PHE A 88 -10.16 10.44 14.75
CA PHE A 88 -9.45 11.08 15.87
C PHE A 88 -8.14 10.38 16.21
N GLY A 89 -8.19 9.06 16.43
CA GLY A 89 -7.00 8.26 16.67
C GLY A 89 -6.01 8.38 15.50
N TYR A 90 -6.50 8.26 14.27
CA TYR A 90 -5.69 8.36 13.06
C TYR A 90 -4.96 9.70 12.93
N LEU A 91 -5.63 10.83 13.22
CA LEU A 91 -5.01 12.14 13.16
C LEU A 91 -3.94 12.29 14.26
N VAL A 92 -4.28 11.97 15.51
CA VAL A 92 -3.35 12.10 16.66
C VAL A 92 -2.11 11.22 16.50
N ASP A 93 -2.29 9.98 16.07
CA ASP A 93 -1.21 9.00 15.90
C ASP A 93 -0.26 9.33 14.73
N ASN A 94 -0.71 10.12 13.74
CA ASN A 94 0.07 10.39 12.52
C ASN A 94 0.53 11.83 12.38
N VAL A 95 -0.09 12.80 13.07
CA VAL A 95 0.39 14.19 13.11
C VAL A 95 1.44 14.31 14.20
N ARG A 96 2.61 14.83 13.85
CA ARG A 96 3.72 14.99 14.78
C ARG A 96 3.43 16.13 15.76
N ALA A 97 3.93 16.03 16.99
CA ALA A 97 3.76 17.09 17.97
C ALA A 97 4.43 18.38 17.48
N SER A 98 3.87 19.54 17.81
CA SER A 98 4.41 20.86 17.41
C SER A 98 5.86 21.05 17.91
N GLU A 99 6.16 20.53 19.11
CA GLU A 99 7.49 20.53 19.74
C GLU A 99 8.50 19.62 19.03
N ASP A 100 8.02 18.62 18.29
CA ASP A 100 8.87 17.70 17.54
C ASP A 100 9.03 18.16 16.09
N PHE A 101 8.01 18.78 15.51
CA PHE A 101 8.10 19.37 14.18
C PHE A 101 8.91 20.68 14.19
N GLY A 102 8.87 21.44 15.29
CA GLY A 102 9.57 22.72 15.43
C GLY A 102 8.80 23.93 14.90
N ALA A 103 7.49 23.78 14.67
CA ALA A 103 6.55 24.83 14.31
C ALA A 103 5.14 24.40 14.74
N ASP A 104 4.16 25.32 14.68
CA ASP A 104 2.76 24.94 14.89
C ASP A 104 2.40 23.80 13.93
N ASN A 105 1.96 22.68 14.50
CA ASN A 105 1.52 21.48 13.82
C ASN A 105 0.28 20.87 14.49
N HIS A 106 -0.51 21.69 15.17
CA HIS A 106 -1.72 21.22 15.81
C HIS A 106 -2.77 20.71 14.81
N ILE A 107 -3.66 19.87 15.32
CA ILE A 107 -4.87 19.41 14.63
C ILE A 107 -6.00 20.34 15.04
N TYR A 108 -6.39 21.26 14.16
CA TYR A 108 -7.51 22.16 14.37
C TYR A 108 -8.81 21.44 14.05
N MET A 109 -9.56 21.08 15.08
CA MET A 109 -10.87 20.46 14.98
C MET A 109 -11.93 21.56 15.03
N TYR A 110 -12.49 21.89 13.88
CA TYR A 110 -13.48 22.95 13.73
C TYR A 110 -14.90 22.39 13.70
N TYR A 111 -15.77 22.94 14.56
CA TYR A 111 -17.19 22.63 14.63
C TYR A 111 -18.01 23.89 14.39
N ASP A 112 -18.95 23.82 13.44
CA ASP A 112 -19.75 24.98 12.99
C ASP A 112 -20.60 25.62 14.09
N SER A 113 -20.94 24.86 15.13
CA SER A 113 -21.75 25.36 16.24
C SER A 113 -21.42 24.64 17.55
N GLN A 114 -21.91 25.20 18.66
CA GLN A 114 -21.77 24.57 19.97
C GLN A 114 -22.58 23.26 20.04
N GLU A 115 -23.71 23.18 19.33
CA GLU A 115 -24.54 21.97 19.23
C GLU A 115 -23.80 20.85 18.50
N GLU A 116 -23.12 21.14 17.39
CA GLU A 116 -22.26 20.20 16.67
C GLU A 116 -21.16 19.65 17.59
N PHE A 117 -20.48 20.54 18.33
CA PHE A 117 -19.48 20.12 19.29
C PHE A 117 -20.07 19.29 20.43
N CYS A 118 -21.24 19.64 20.96
CA CYS A 118 -21.91 18.84 22.00
C CYS A 118 -22.32 17.45 21.50
N ARG A 119 -22.68 17.29 20.21
CA ARG A 119 -22.92 15.97 19.60
C ARG A 119 -21.65 15.12 19.62
N LEU A 120 -20.50 15.69 19.23
CA LEU A 120 -19.21 15.00 19.32
C LEU A 120 -18.96 14.45 20.73
N LEU A 121 -19.14 15.29 21.75
CA LEU A 121 -18.81 14.92 23.13
C LEU A 121 -19.69 13.79 23.66
N GLN A 122 -20.86 13.55 23.08
CA GLN A 122 -21.73 12.42 23.44
C GLN A 122 -21.25 11.08 22.84
N VAL A 123 -20.59 11.11 21.69
CA VAL A 123 -20.35 9.92 20.86
C VAL A 123 -18.89 9.48 20.79
N ILE A 124 -17.93 10.35 21.13
CA ILE A 124 -16.50 10.03 21.17
C ILE A 124 -15.95 10.36 22.54
N ASP A 125 -15.33 9.39 23.22
CA ASP A 125 -14.45 9.67 24.36
C ASP A 125 -13.17 10.36 23.86
N ILE A 126 -13.09 11.68 24.03
CA ILE A 126 -11.95 12.48 23.56
C ILE A 126 -10.79 12.49 24.56
N THR A 127 -11.02 12.05 25.79
CA THR A 127 -10.04 12.08 26.89
C THR A 127 -8.66 11.51 26.50
N PRO A 128 -8.56 10.35 25.82
CA PRO A 128 -7.26 9.79 25.44
C PRO A 128 -6.46 10.73 24.52
N TYR A 129 -7.14 11.50 23.67
CA TYR A 129 -6.55 12.35 22.64
C TYR A 129 -6.08 13.71 23.16
N LEU A 130 -6.51 14.13 24.35
CA LEU A 130 -6.08 15.39 24.96
C LEU A 130 -4.68 15.30 25.60
N THR A 131 -4.24 14.08 25.93
CA THR A 131 -2.97 13.85 26.67
C THR A 131 -1.76 14.39 25.92
N GLU A 132 -1.69 14.11 24.62
CA GLU A 132 -0.55 14.52 23.78
C GLU A 132 -0.58 16.00 23.43
N LYS A 133 -1.65 16.73 23.76
CA LYS A 133 -1.76 18.15 23.46
C LYS A 133 -1.45 18.40 21.98
N LYS A 134 -2.19 17.74 21.10
CA LYS A 134 -2.09 17.95 19.64
C LYS A 134 -3.32 18.66 19.07
N ILE A 135 -4.46 18.58 19.75
CA ILE A 135 -5.73 19.07 19.23
C ILE A 135 -6.01 20.51 19.70
N VAL A 136 -6.48 21.36 18.80
CA VAL A 136 -7.08 22.66 19.10
C VAL A 136 -8.53 22.63 18.65
N PHE A 137 -9.48 22.89 19.55
CA PHE A 137 -10.90 22.96 19.17
C PHE A 137 -11.30 24.40 18.84
N LEU A 138 -11.84 24.58 17.63
CA LEU A 138 -12.45 25.83 17.16
C LEU A 138 -13.97 25.61 17.07
N ILE A 139 -14.77 26.34 17.84
CA ILE A 139 -16.20 26.06 17.99
C ILE A 139 -17.01 27.32 17.69
N GLY A 140 -17.95 27.23 16.76
CA GLY A 140 -18.90 28.29 16.45
C GLY A 140 -18.54 29.07 15.20
N ALA A 141 -18.59 30.40 15.30
CA ALA A 141 -18.70 31.30 14.16
C ALA A 141 -17.51 31.19 13.18
N GLU A 142 -17.80 31.30 11.88
CA GLU A 142 -16.83 31.09 10.79
C GLU A 142 -15.63 32.06 10.88
N GLU A 143 -15.79 33.22 11.53
CA GLU A 143 -14.71 34.18 11.79
C GLU A 143 -13.58 33.58 12.64
N LEU A 144 -13.83 32.51 13.41
CA LEU A 144 -12.77 31.79 14.13
C LEU A 144 -11.78 31.09 13.18
N VAL A 145 -12.24 30.72 11.98
CA VAL A 145 -11.38 30.17 10.93
C VAL A 145 -10.45 31.25 10.36
N GLU A 146 -10.79 32.54 10.48
CA GLU A 146 -9.88 33.64 10.10
C GLU A 146 -8.65 33.72 10.99
N HIS A 147 -8.76 33.23 12.22
CA HIS A 147 -7.64 33.14 13.17
C HIS A 147 -6.82 31.86 13.00
N TYR A 148 -7.18 30.97 12.08
CA TYR A 148 -6.41 29.75 11.80
C TYR A 148 -5.31 30.00 10.74
N PRO A 149 -4.09 29.47 10.96
CA PRO A 149 -3.58 28.90 12.21
C PRO A 149 -3.32 29.98 13.27
N LEU A 150 -3.43 29.60 14.55
CA LEU A 150 -3.27 30.52 15.68
C LEU A 150 -1.82 30.96 15.84
N ASP A 151 -1.62 32.18 16.32
CA ASP A 151 -0.29 32.66 16.72
C ASP A 151 0.00 32.22 18.15
N PHE A 152 0.48 30.98 18.31
CA PHE A 152 0.77 30.39 19.62
C PHE A 152 1.78 31.20 20.45
N LYS A 153 2.68 31.93 19.79
CA LYS A 153 3.64 32.78 20.46
C LYS A 153 2.95 34.01 21.06
N ARG A 154 2.07 34.64 20.31
CA ARG A 154 1.32 35.81 20.77
C ARG A 154 0.24 35.45 21.78
N GLU A 155 -0.48 34.35 21.55
CA GLU A 155 -1.66 33.97 22.33
C GLU A 155 -1.29 33.21 23.61
N TYR A 156 -0.28 32.34 23.55
CA TYR A 156 0.09 31.45 24.65
C TYR A 156 1.54 31.63 25.13
N GLY A 157 2.33 32.48 24.48
CA GLY A 157 3.76 32.63 24.79
C GLY A 157 4.61 31.43 24.36
N ILE A 158 4.08 30.54 23.51
CA ILE A 158 4.75 29.31 23.08
C ILE A 158 5.38 29.54 21.71
N CYS A 159 6.70 29.44 21.62
CA CYS A 159 7.46 29.61 20.38
C CYS A 159 8.11 28.28 20.00
N TYR A 160 7.43 27.50 19.17
CA TYR A 160 7.92 26.18 18.75
C TYR A 160 9.22 26.25 17.94
N GLU A 161 9.48 27.34 17.22
CA GLU A 161 10.70 27.48 16.42
C GLU A 161 11.97 27.48 17.28
N ILE A 162 11.89 27.97 18.53
CA ILE A 162 13.03 27.99 19.46
C ILE A 162 13.34 26.58 20.00
N MET A 163 12.35 25.68 20.00
CA MET A 163 12.53 24.30 20.45
C MET A 163 13.34 23.47 19.45
N GLY A 164 13.30 23.83 18.16
CA GLY A 164 13.93 23.10 17.07
C GLY A 164 13.18 21.82 16.71
N SER A 165 13.41 21.31 15.50
CA SER A 165 12.84 20.02 15.11
C SER A 165 13.59 18.86 15.75
N LYS A 166 12.84 17.83 16.14
CA LYS A 166 13.39 16.56 16.63
C LYS A 166 13.30 15.50 15.54
N PRO A 167 14.25 14.54 15.51
CA PRO A 167 14.15 13.39 14.63
C PRO A 167 12.84 12.64 14.80
N VAL A 168 12.33 12.08 13.70
CA VAL A 168 11.21 11.13 13.74
C VAL A 168 11.61 9.91 14.56
N ARG A 169 10.72 9.43 15.42
CA ARG A 169 10.94 8.23 16.23
C ARG A 169 10.22 7.02 15.64
N VAL A 170 10.69 5.84 16.01
CA VAL A 170 10.14 4.55 15.55
C VAL A 170 8.69 4.36 15.99
N ASP A 171 8.30 4.84 17.17
CA ASP A 171 6.93 4.77 17.69
C ASP A 171 5.96 5.70 16.96
N GLU A 172 6.44 6.74 16.26
CA GLU A 172 5.61 7.62 15.42
C GLU A 172 5.19 6.92 14.09
N ILE A 173 5.89 5.86 13.67
CA ILE A 173 5.62 5.17 12.40
C ILE A 173 4.47 4.17 12.61
N ASN A 174 3.25 4.64 12.38
CA ASN A 174 2.01 3.88 12.61
C ASN A 174 1.37 3.31 11.34
N ARG A 175 1.77 3.80 10.16
CA ARG A 175 1.20 3.44 8.85
C ARG A 175 2.08 2.46 8.07
N LEU A 176 1.46 1.39 7.57
CA LEU A 176 2.06 0.44 6.63
C LEU A 176 1.26 0.43 5.31
N ILE A 177 1.96 0.62 4.20
CA ILE A 177 1.45 0.45 2.84
C ILE A 177 2.05 -0.82 2.27
N LEU A 178 1.23 -1.85 2.12
CA LEU A 178 1.64 -3.09 1.48
C LEU A 178 1.46 -3.00 -0.04
N ARG A 179 2.55 -3.24 -0.76
CA ARG A 179 2.59 -3.41 -2.21
C ARG A 179 2.69 -4.90 -2.53
N ILE A 180 1.69 -5.43 -3.25
CA ILE A 180 1.76 -6.80 -3.77
C ILE A 180 2.37 -6.75 -5.16
N SER A 181 3.46 -7.50 -5.35
CA SER A 181 4.13 -7.58 -6.63
C SER A 181 3.63 -8.75 -7.46
N LYS A 182 3.00 -8.45 -8.61
CA LYS A 182 2.69 -9.42 -9.68
C LYS A 182 3.67 -9.29 -10.83
N TYR A 183 4.38 -10.36 -11.21
CA TYR A 183 5.35 -10.27 -12.31
C TYR A 183 4.77 -9.61 -13.58
N TYR A 184 5.55 -8.72 -14.19
CA TYR A 184 5.22 -8.01 -15.43
C TYR A 184 3.96 -7.11 -15.42
N SER A 185 3.33 -6.89 -14.25
CA SER A 185 2.22 -5.92 -14.10
C SER A 185 2.68 -4.47 -14.11
N GLY A 186 3.95 -4.21 -13.76
CA GLY A 186 4.52 -2.87 -13.63
C GLY A 186 4.99 -2.51 -12.21
N ASN A 187 5.25 -3.48 -11.33
CA ASN A 187 5.59 -3.19 -9.92
C ASN A 187 6.85 -2.34 -9.76
N ILE A 188 7.94 -2.64 -10.48
CA ILE A 188 9.18 -1.84 -10.39
C ILE A 188 8.89 -0.37 -10.68
N PHE A 189 8.07 -0.10 -11.71
CA PHE A 189 7.63 1.25 -12.03
C PHE A 189 6.80 1.86 -10.89
N CYS A 190 5.89 1.09 -10.28
CA CYS A 190 5.13 1.57 -9.12
C CYS A 190 6.01 1.90 -7.91
N SER A 191 6.97 1.03 -7.60
CA SER A 191 7.90 1.25 -6.50
C SER A 191 8.75 2.49 -6.80
N GLY A 192 9.11 2.73 -8.06
CA GLY A 192 9.84 3.91 -8.47
C GLY A 192 9.08 5.24 -8.38
N ILE A 193 7.77 5.27 -8.62
CA ILE A 193 6.96 6.51 -8.48
C ILE A 193 6.55 6.81 -7.03
N LEU A 194 6.60 5.82 -6.13
CA LEU A 194 6.42 6.00 -4.70
C LEU A 194 7.74 6.29 -3.98
N ASP A 195 8.86 5.98 -4.62
CA ASP A 195 10.19 6.22 -4.06
C ASP A 195 10.43 7.71 -3.83
N TRP A 196 11.18 8.00 -2.78
CA TRP A 196 11.59 9.35 -2.40
C TRP A 196 10.47 10.37 -2.10
N HIS A 197 9.20 9.96 -2.09
CA HIS A 197 8.12 10.82 -1.59
C HIS A 197 8.38 11.23 -0.13
N LYS A 198 8.23 12.51 0.20
CA LYS A 198 8.59 13.07 1.53
C LYS A 198 7.93 12.38 2.73
N ASN A 199 6.69 11.89 2.60
CA ASN A 199 5.98 11.16 3.68
C ASN A 199 6.04 9.63 3.57
N LEU A 200 6.91 9.06 2.74
CA LEU A 200 7.07 7.61 2.59
C LEU A 200 8.46 7.15 3.01
N LEU A 201 8.56 5.98 3.64
CA LEU A 201 9.82 5.26 3.81
C LEU A 201 9.81 4.08 2.84
N THR A 202 10.82 4.02 1.97
CA THR A 202 10.97 2.99 0.95
C THR A 202 12.35 2.36 1.06
N ILE A 203 12.41 1.03 0.98
CA ILE A 203 13.63 0.29 0.67
C ILE A 203 13.25 -0.64 -0.48
N LYS A 204 13.80 -0.39 -1.67
CA LYS A 204 13.51 -1.22 -2.83
C LYS A 204 14.08 -2.62 -2.65
N ASN A 205 13.31 -3.63 -3.08
CA ASN A 205 13.71 -5.04 -3.09
C ASN A 205 14.05 -5.65 -1.72
N PHE A 206 13.70 -4.99 -0.61
CA PHE A 206 13.81 -5.59 0.73
C PHE A 206 12.47 -6.22 1.13
N GLY A 207 12.45 -7.56 1.17
CA GLY A 207 11.23 -8.35 1.33
C GLY A 207 11.02 -9.00 2.71
N LEU A 208 9.83 -9.54 2.93
CA LEU A 208 9.37 -10.08 4.24
C LEU A 208 10.22 -11.23 4.76
N THR A 209 10.67 -12.08 3.84
CA THR A 209 11.51 -13.24 4.16
C THR A 209 12.84 -12.81 4.75
N GLY A 210 13.39 -11.68 4.31
CA GLY A 210 14.63 -11.12 4.82
C GLY A 210 14.48 -10.68 6.27
N ILE A 211 13.50 -9.81 6.57
CA ILE A 211 13.35 -9.24 7.92
C ILE A 211 13.02 -10.28 9.00
N SER A 212 12.05 -11.18 8.79
CA SER A 212 11.70 -12.16 9.82
C SER A 212 12.80 -13.20 10.04
N TYR A 213 13.55 -13.54 8.98
CA TYR A 213 14.74 -14.39 9.10
C TYR A 213 15.85 -13.69 9.87
N LEU A 214 16.18 -12.44 9.52
CA LEU A 214 17.17 -11.62 10.21
C LEU A 214 16.80 -11.42 11.68
N TYR A 215 15.53 -11.18 11.99
CA TYR A 215 15.08 -11.02 13.37
C TYR A 215 15.31 -12.29 14.19
N GLU A 216 14.82 -13.45 13.73
CA GLU A 216 14.95 -14.70 14.46
C GLU A 216 16.39 -15.23 14.53
N LYS A 217 17.26 -14.87 13.58
CA LYS A 217 18.64 -15.35 13.52
C LYS A 217 19.68 -14.40 14.08
N LEU A 218 19.41 -13.10 14.11
CA LEU A 218 20.38 -12.07 14.45
C LEU A 218 19.83 -11.04 15.42
N PHE A 219 18.66 -10.44 15.19
CA PHE A 219 18.26 -9.26 15.95
C PHE A 219 17.61 -9.57 17.31
N LYS A 220 16.90 -10.68 17.42
CA LYS A 220 16.11 -11.02 18.61
C LYS A 220 16.98 -11.15 19.85
N GLY A 221 16.71 -10.30 20.83
CA GLY A 221 17.43 -10.27 22.10
C GLY A 221 18.78 -9.55 22.05
N HIS A 222 19.11 -8.88 20.95
CA HIS A 222 20.34 -8.09 20.81
C HIS A 222 20.01 -6.60 20.71
N THR A 223 20.91 -5.78 21.23
CA THR A 223 20.95 -4.33 21.01
C THR A 223 21.44 -4.00 19.60
N VAL A 224 21.30 -2.75 19.16
CA VAL A 224 21.84 -2.30 17.87
C VAL A 224 23.35 -2.46 17.79
N ASN A 225 24.06 -2.18 18.89
CA ASN A 225 25.51 -2.30 18.96
C ASN A 225 25.99 -3.75 18.86
N GLU A 226 25.33 -4.67 19.56
CA GLU A 226 25.65 -6.10 19.46
C GLU A 226 25.43 -6.64 18.05
N VAL A 227 24.33 -6.26 17.39
CA VAL A 227 24.06 -6.65 16.00
C VAL A 227 25.14 -6.12 15.04
N TYR A 228 25.56 -4.86 15.21
CA TYR A 228 26.65 -4.27 14.43
C TYR A 228 27.95 -5.08 14.55
N GLU A 229 28.38 -5.37 15.78
CA GLU A 229 29.59 -6.16 16.04
C GLU A 229 29.48 -7.59 15.49
N LEU A 230 28.31 -8.22 15.62
CA LEU A 230 28.06 -9.55 15.06
C LEU A 230 28.18 -9.55 13.54
N LEU A 231 27.71 -8.52 12.85
CA LEU A 231 27.79 -8.40 11.39
C LEU A 231 29.21 -8.15 10.90
N LEU A 232 30.00 -7.33 11.59
CA LEU A 232 31.41 -7.09 11.26
C LEU A 232 32.24 -8.38 11.33
N ASN A 233 31.97 -9.23 12.31
CA ASN A 233 32.74 -10.45 12.57
C ASN A 233 32.22 -11.69 11.78
N ASN A 234 31.16 -11.56 10.98
CA ASN A 234 30.55 -12.67 10.27
C ASN A 234 31.15 -12.82 8.86
N GLU A 235 31.94 -13.85 8.61
CA GLU A 235 32.67 -13.98 7.34
C GLU A 235 31.92 -14.73 6.22
N SER A 236 30.90 -15.56 6.50
CA SER A 236 30.19 -16.30 5.42
C SER A 236 28.88 -16.99 5.84
N SER A 237 27.88 -16.26 6.34
CA SER A 237 26.55 -16.84 6.65
C SER A 237 25.45 -16.32 5.72
N HIS A 238 24.39 -17.11 5.54
CA HIS A 238 23.17 -16.69 4.83
C HIS A 238 22.56 -15.41 5.45
N VAL A 239 22.69 -15.23 6.78
CA VAL A 239 22.31 -14.01 7.51
C VAL A 239 23.01 -12.78 6.94
N LYS A 240 24.33 -12.86 6.70
CA LYS A 240 25.07 -11.76 6.08
C LYS A 240 24.59 -11.49 4.65
N GLY A 241 24.31 -12.52 3.86
CA GLY A 241 23.76 -12.33 2.51
C GLY A 241 22.36 -11.66 2.48
N GLU A 242 21.49 -12.00 3.43
CA GLU A 242 20.18 -11.36 3.60
C GLU A 242 20.29 -9.92 4.12
N PHE A 243 21.28 -9.63 4.97
CA PHE A 243 21.53 -8.27 5.45
C PHE A 243 22.20 -7.41 4.37
N ASP A 244 23.23 -7.93 3.70
CA ASP A 244 23.89 -7.29 2.56
C ASP A 244 22.90 -6.97 1.45
N ALA A 245 21.77 -7.69 1.34
CA ALA A 245 20.67 -7.39 0.42
C ALA A 245 20.08 -5.97 0.58
N LEU A 246 20.20 -5.34 1.76
CA LEU A 246 19.82 -3.94 2.00
C LEU A 246 20.71 -2.97 1.23
N PHE A 247 21.99 -3.33 1.08
CA PHE A 247 23.04 -2.54 0.45
C PHE A 247 23.38 -3.06 -0.96
N CYS A 248 22.86 -4.25 -1.30
CA CYS A 248 23.07 -4.93 -2.56
C CYS A 248 21.72 -5.04 -3.26
N PRO A 249 21.47 -4.24 -4.32
CA PRO A 249 20.23 -4.34 -5.04
C PRO A 249 20.15 -5.73 -5.69
N TRP A 250 19.31 -6.62 -5.15
CA TRP A 250 18.86 -7.83 -5.85
C TRP A 250 18.05 -7.39 -7.06
N GLY A 251 18.77 -7.11 -8.14
CA GLY A 251 18.20 -6.39 -9.26
C GLY A 251 19.24 -5.41 -9.76
N TRP A 252 20.06 -5.88 -10.68
CA TRP A 252 20.86 -5.05 -11.55
C TRP A 252 20.18 -3.71 -11.84
N ASN A 253 20.91 -2.61 -11.71
CA ASN A 253 20.73 -1.49 -12.63
C ASN A 253 21.12 -2.02 -14.02
N ARG A 254 20.19 -2.69 -14.74
CA ARG A 254 20.44 -3.32 -16.06
C ARG A 254 20.70 -2.29 -17.17
N THR A 255 21.09 -1.06 -16.84
CA THR A 255 20.90 0.09 -17.73
C THR A 255 22.01 1.11 -17.77
N SER A 256 22.55 1.54 -16.64
CA SER A 256 23.52 2.64 -16.64
C SER A 256 24.95 2.24 -16.23
N GLY A 257 25.13 1.08 -15.59
CA GLY A 257 26.40 0.78 -14.92
C GLY A 257 26.64 1.61 -13.65
N GLU A 258 25.66 2.42 -13.24
CA GLU A 258 25.70 3.17 -11.98
C GLU A 258 25.10 2.32 -10.86
N MET A 259 25.78 2.27 -9.70
CA MET A 259 25.23 1.61 -8.52
C MET A 259 24.00 2.37 -8.02
N MET A 260 23.00 1.66 -7.51
CA MET A 260 21.90 2.28 -6.77
C MET A 260 22.50 3.10 -5.62
N HIS A 261 22.01 4.31 -5.40
CA HIS A 261 22.44 5.15 -4.30
C HIS A 261 21.96 4.52 -2.98
N VAL A 262 22.83 3.78 -2.29
CA VAL A 262 22.53 3.12 -1.00
C VAL A 262 23.41 3.77 0.09
N PRO A 263 22.95 3.83 1.36
CA PRO A 263 23.79 4.36 2.42
C PRO A 263 24.99 3.44 2.65
N SER A 264 26.08 3.98 3.19
CA SER A 264 27.16 3.11 3.67
C SER A 264 26.68 2.30 4.88
N PHE A 265 27.33 1.17 5.14
CA PHE A 265 27.03 0.34 6.31
C PHE A 265 27.17 1.15 7.62
N ASP A 266 28.23 1.97 7.71
CA ASP A 266 28.52 2.77 8.89
C ASP A 266 27.49 3.89 9.07
N ASP A 267 27.19 4.67 8.02
CA ASP A 267 26.20 5.76 8.09
C ASP A 267 24.81 5.23 8.48
N PHE A 268 24.41 4.09 7.90
CA PHE A 268 23.16 3.42 8.25
C PHE A 268 23.10 3.05 9.74
N PHE A 269 24.15 2.43 10.27
CA PHE A 269 24.18 2.02 11.67
C PHE A 269 24.33 3.19 12.63
N GLU A 270 25.05 4.25 12.26
CA GLU A 270 25.08 5.50 13.02
C GLU A 270 23.68 6.10 13.17
N GLU A 271 22.88 6.14 12.10
CA GLU A 271 21.50 6.59 12.19
C GLU A 271 20.63 5.62 12.99
N LEU A 272 20.80 4.31 12.81
CA LEU A 272 20.03 3.31 13.52
C LEU A 272 20.27 3.34 15.05
N ARG A 273 21.52 3.57 15.48
CA ARG A 273 21.87 3.75 16.90
C ARG A 273 21.16 4.94 17.53
N LYS A 274 20.93 6.02 16.78
CA LYS A 274 20.22 7.21 17.28
C LYS A 274 18.74 6.94 17.55
N MET A 275 18.17 5.89 16.97
CA MET A 275 16.75 5.56 17.09
C MET A 275 16.39 4.84 18.39
N PHE A 276 17.37 4.25 19.08
CA PHE A 276 17.15 3.40 20.24
C PHE A 276 18.13 3.73 21.37
N PRO A 277 17.72 3.62 22.64
CA PRO A 277 18.67 3.64 23.76
C PRO A 277 19.72 2.52 23.61
N GLU A 278 20.94 2.75 24.11
CA GLU A 278 22.07 1.82 23.93
C GLU A 278 21.78 0.39 24.43
N ASP A 279 21.11 0.28 25.58
CA ASP A 279 20.78 -1.01 26.23
C ASP A 279 19.40 -1.55 25.83
N TYR A 280 18.74 -0.95 24.84
CA TYR A 280 17.41 -1.38 24.40
C TYR A 280 17.51 -2.54 23.40
N HIS A 281 16.60 -3.51 23.54
CA HIS A 281 16.46 -4.67 22.64
C HIS A 281 15.19 -4.51 21.80
N PRO A 282 15.28 -4.00 20.56
CA PRO A 282 14.08 -3.70 19.78
C PRO A 282 13.30 -4.95 19.38
N LEU A 283 11.97 -4.81 19.31
CA LEU A 283 11.05 -5.82 18.78
C LEU A 283 11.13 -5.88 17.26
N GLU A 284 10.58 -6.95 16.66
CA GLU A 284 10.65 -7.19 15.20
C GLU A 284 10.11 -6.01 14.35
N ASP A 285 9.01 -5.37 14.77
CA ASP A 285 8.44 -4.21 14.09
C ASP A 285 9.25 -2.94 14.31
N GLU A 286 9.86 -2.79 15.49
CA GLU A 286 10.74 -1.67 15.78
C GLU A 286 12.01 -1.75 14.94
N TRP A 287 12.58 -2.95 14.79
CA TRP A 287 13.67 -3.21 13.84
C TRP A 287 13.27 -2.85 12.42
N LEU A 288 12.13 -3.35 11.94
CA LEU A 288 11.65 -3.02 10.59
C LEU A 288 11.53 -1.50 10.38
N LYS A 289 10.86 -0.80 11.30
CA LYS A 289 10.65 0.66 11.22
C LYS A 289 11.97 1.43 11.33
N GLY A 290 12.82 1.06 12.28
CA GLY A 290 14.13 1.65 12.51
C GLY A 290 15.05 1.50 11.31
N MET A 291 15.05 0.33 10.66
CA MET A 291 15.80 0.09 9.42
C MET A 291 15.32 0.99 8.28
N PHE A 292 14.00 1.08 8.04
CA PHE A 292 13.46 1.93 6.96
C PHE A 292 13.73 3.42 7.19
N LEU A 293 13.63 3.86 8.45
CA LEU A 293 13.88 5.23 8.84
C LEU A 293 15.37 5.59 8.72
N SER A 294 16.26 4.81 9.37
CA SER A 294 17.72 5.02 9.32
C SER A 294 18.26 4.94 7.89
N TYR A 295 17.76 4.02 7.07
CA TYR A 295 18.13 3.93 5.65
C TYR A 295 17.81 5.22 4.89
N SER A 296 16.62 5.79 5.11
CA SER A 296 16.20 7.04 4.47
C SER A 296 17.02 8.23 4.97
N VAL A 297 17.23 8.34 6.27
CA VAL A 297 17.98 9.44 6.89
C VAL A 297 19.46 9.41 6.51
N ALA A 298 20.08 8.23 6.49
CA ALA A 298 21.47 8.04 6.08
C ALA A 298 21.71 8.43 4.60
N LEU A 299 20.66 8.36 3.76
CA LEU A 299 20.68 8.85 2.38
C LEU A 299 20.45 10.37 2.26
N GLY A 300 20.28 11.07 3.38
CA GLY A 300 20.02 12.51 3.43
C GLY A 300 18.58 12.90 3.12
N LYS A 301 17.62 11.97 3.24
CA LYS A 301 16.21 12.29 3.04
C LYS A 301 15.67 13.10 4.22
N ASP A 302 15.01 14.22 3.92
CA ASP A 302 14.27 14.98 4.94
C ASP A 302 12.94 14.29 5.29
N VAL A 303 12.95 13.59 6.41
CA VAL A 303 11.78 12.89 6.97
C VAL A 303 11.03 13.74 8.00
N ASN A 304 11.52 14.94 8.34
CA ASN A 304 10.91 15.83 9.33
C ASN A 304 9.72 16.60 8.75
N GLN A 305 8.64 15.87 8.47
CA GLN A 305 7.40 16.41 7.91
C GLN A 305 6.35 16.65 9.01
N ARG A 306 5.25 17.35 8.68
CA ARG A 306 4.10 17.55 9.60
C ARG A 306 3.48 16.23 10.06
N ILE A 307 3.48 15.22 9.20
CA ILE A 307 2.97 13.89 9.52
C ILE A 307 4.12 12.89 9.57
N ALA A 308 4.00 11.91 10.46
CA ALA A 308 4.90 10.77 10.50
C ALA A 308 4.81 9.99 9.18
N PRO A 309 5.95 9.52 8.64
CA PRO A 309 5.97 8.86 7.35
C PRO A 309 5.33 7.47 7.44
N ALA A 310 4.76 7.01 6.32
CA ALA A 310 4.27 5.64 6.19
C ALA A 310 5.36 4.74 5.61
N LEU A 311 5.44 3.50 6.10
CA LEU A 311 6.35 2.49 5.55
C LEU A 311 5.73 1.86 4.32
N VAL A 312 6.44 1.85 3.18
CA VAL A 312 6.03 1.11 1.98
C VAL A 312 6.78 -0.22 1.93
N PHE A 313 6.04 -1.30 2.08
CA PHE A 313 6.61 -2.65 2.08
C PHE A 313 6.22 -3.39 0.80
N GLU A 314 7.20 -3.92 0.08
CA GLU A 314 6.96 -4.73 -1.12
C GLU A 314 7.02 -6.23 -0.77
N SER A 315 5.90 -6.94 -0.93
CA SER A 315 5.89 -8.40 -0.75
C SER A 315 6.36 -9.11 -2.02
N HIS A 316 7.25 -10.08 -1.87
CA HIS A 316 7.69 -10.90 -3.00
C HIS A 316 6.50 -11.68 -3.59
N PRO A 317 6.39 -11.87 -4.92
CA PRO A 317 5.35 -12.68 -5.56
C PRO A 317 5.25 -14.14 -5.07
N HIS A 318 6.23 -14.62 -4.29
CA HIS A 318 6.31 -15.99 -3.79
C HIS A 318 5.70 -16.21 -2.41
N THR A 319 5.23 -15.13 -1.76
CA THR A 319 4.63 -15.21 -0.43
C THR A 319 3.13 -14.98 -0.52
N VAL A 320 2.38 -16.10 -0.53
CA VAL A 320 1.07 -16.27 0.13
C VAL A 320 -0.17 -15.65 -0.53
N GLU A 321 -1.28 -16.39 -0.43
CA GLU A 321 -2.63 -15.98 -0.83
C GLU A 321 -3.02 -14.61 -0.26
N ILE A 322 -3.72 -13.82 -1.09
CA ILE A 322 -4.09 -12.40 -0.88
C ILE A 322 -4.95 -12.16 0.36
N THR A 323 -5.53 -13.20 0.93
CA THR A 323 -6.32 -13.15 2.16
C THR A 323 -5.50 -13.44 3.42
N ASP A 324 -4.30 -13.99 3.30
CA ASP A 324 -3.55 -14.54 4.43
C ASP A 324 -2.40 -13.66 4.93
N ILE A 325 -1.83 -12.77 4.09
CA ILE A 325 -0.70 -11.93 4.52
C ILE A 325 -1.09 -11.00 5.69
N THR A 326 -2.28 -10.41 5.68
CA THR A 326 -2.75 -9.55 6.79
C THR A 326 -3.37 -10.33 7.94
N LYS A 327 -3.99 -11.49 7.67
CA LYS A 327 -4.60 -12.34 8.70
C LYS A 327 -3.61 -13.20 9.45
N ASN A 328 -2.49 -13.58 8.86
CA ASN A 328 -1.54 -14.53 9.46
C ASN A 328 -0.14 -13.95 9.73
N ASN A 329 0.21 -12.76 9.22
CA ASN A 329 1.49 -12.15 9.57
C ASN A 329 1.38 -11.29 10.83
N ALA A 330 1.94 -11.79 11.94
CA ALA A 330 1.96 -11.11 13.23
C ALA A 330 2.66 -9.74 13.18
N LEU A 331 3.64 -9.56 12.29
CA LEU A 331 4.39 -8.31 12.14
C LEU A 331 3.50 -7.18 11.64
N PHE A 332 2.71 -7.41 10.59
CA PHE A 332 1.88 -6.38 9.98
C PHE A 332 0.71 -5.97 10.86
N LYS A 333 0.20 -6.87 11.71
CA LYS A 333 -0.83 -6.56 12.71
C LYS A 333 -0.37 -5.58 13.80
N LYS A 334 0.94 -5.33 13.91
CA LYS A 334 1.49 -4.35 14.86
C LYS A 334 1.39 -2.91 14.35
N PHE A 335 1.12 -2.70 13.06
CA PHE A 335 0.81 -1.37 12.54
C PHE A 335 -0.65 -1.03 12.83
N LYS A 336 -0.89 0.16 13.37
CA LYS A 336 -2.25 0.64 13.69
C LYS A 336 -3.07 0.89 12.42
N TYR A 337 -2.39 1.33 11.35
CA TYR A 337 -3.00 1.74 10.11
C TYR A 337 -2.37 1.01 8.93
N PHE A 338 -3.23 0.46 8.08
CA PHE A 338 -2.81 -0.40 6.99
C PHE A 338 -3.54 -0.04 5.71
N ARG A 339 -2.79 0.11 4.62
CA ARG A 339 -3.30 0.26 3.26
C ARG A 339 -2.61 -0.76 2.36
N ARG A 340 -3.31 -1.22 1.34
CA ARG A 340 -2.78 -2.14 0.34
C ARG A 340 -3.05 -1.58 -1.05
N LEU A 341 -1.98 -1.40 -1.81
CA LEU A 341 -2.05 -0.90 -3.17
C LEU A 341 -1.47 -1.94 -4.12
N SER A 342 -2.24 -2.29 -5.15
CA SER A 342 -1.79 -3.23 -6.18
C SER A 342 -1.89 -2.60 -7.57
N ILE A 343 -0.98 -3.00 -8.46
CA ILE A 343 -1.13 -2.67 -9.89
C ILE A 343 -1.82 -3.82 -10.60
N ILE A 344 -2.86 -3.49 -11.36
CA ILE A 344 -3.45 -4.37 -12.35
C ILE A 344 -3.01 -3.97 -13.76
N ARG A 345 -2.83 -4.97 -14.62
CA ARG A 345 -2.52 -4.80 -16.03
C ARG A 345 -3.26 -5.87 -16.82
N ARG A 346 -3.59 -5.60 -18.08
CA ARG A 346 -4.22 -6.59 -18.98
C ARG A 346 -3.44 -7.92 -18.96
N ASN A 347 -4.11 -9.02 -18.61
CA ASN A 347 -3.47 -10.33 -18.46
C ASN A 347 -2.78 -10.81 -19.75
N THR A 348 -3.35 -10.52 -20.92
CA THR A 348 -2.71 -10.85 -22.21
C THR A 348 -1.39 -10.10 -22.40
N MET A 349 -1.28 -8.86 -21.93
CA MET A 349 -0.04 -8.08 -21.98
C MET A 349 1.00 -8.58 -20.98
N ILE A 350 0.58 -9.03 -19.81
CA ILE A 350 1.45 -9.70 -18.82
C ILE A 350 2.04 -10.96 -19.45
N ALA A 351 1.19 -11.85 -19.97
CA ALA A 351 1.62 -13.10 -20.62
C ALA A 351 2.60 -12.83 -21.77
N ALA A 352 2.27 -11.91 -22.67
CA ALA A 352 3.13 -11.57 -23.79
C ALA A 352 4.48 -10.95 -23.35
N SER A 353 4.47 -10.09 -22.32
CA SER A 353 5.71 -9.49 -21.78
C SER A 353 6.63 -10.54 -21.18
N MET A 354 6.05 -11.50 -20.46
CA MET A 354 6.76 -12.61 -19.85
C MET A 354 7.36 -13.52 -20.91
N LEU A 355 6.59 -13.86 -21.95
CA LEU A 355 7.08 -14.66 -23.08
C LEU A 355 8.25 -13.98 -23.77
N GLU A 356 8.16 -12.68 -24.08
CA GLU A 356 9.27 -11.94 -24.71
C GLU A 356 10.53 -11.96 -23.84
N THR A 357 10.38 -11.74 -22.54
CA THR A 357 11.53 -11.67 -21.61
C THR A 357 12.18 -13.04 -21.41
N ASN A 358 11.38 -14.10 -21.23
CA ASN A 358 11.88 -15.45 -20.94
C ASN A 358 12.31 -16.22 -22.19
N SER A 359 11.75 -15.93 -23.38
CA SER A 359 12.18 -16.55 -24.65
C SER A 359 13.54 -16.07 -25.14
N ILE A 360 14.01 -14.92 -24.65
CA ILE A 360 15.30 -14.32 -24.99
C ILE A 360 16.35 -14.61 -23.89
N GLY A 361 15.92 -15.14 -22.73
CA GLY A 361 16.77 -15.31 -21.55
C GLY A 361 17.39 -16.69 -21.41
N ILE A 362 18.73 -16.73 -21.35
CA ILE A 362 19.48 -17.77 -20.63
C ILE A 362 19.17 -17.59 -19.13
N HIS A 363 18.47 -18.51 -18.47
CA HIS A 363 18.40 -18.45 -17.00
C HIS A 363 19.80 -18.69 -16.46
N THR A 364 20.20 -17.84 -15.53
CA THR A 364 21.31 -18.12 -14.63
C THR A 364 20.71 -18.59 -13.31
N TYR A 365 20.92 -19.84 -12.94
CA TYR A 365 20.60 -20.34 -11.60
C TYR A 365 21.89 -20.83 -10.92
N TYR A 366 21.94 -20.77 -9.59
CA TYR A 366 23.12 -21.17 -8.84
C TYR A 366 22.97 -22.62 -8.39
N LYS A 367 23.87 -23.49 -8.84
CA LYS A 367 23.96 -24.88 -8.36
C LYS A 367 25.32 -25.07 -7.69
N GLY A 368 25.32 -25.23 -6.37
CA GLY A 368 26.56 -25.32 -5.58
C GLY A 368 27.43 -24.07 -5.66
N GLY A 369 26.83 -22.87 -5.69
CA GLY A 369 27.55 -21.59 -5.78
C GLY A 369 28.02 -21.20 -7.19
N VAL A 370 27.80 -22.05 -8.21
CA VAL A 370 28.18 -21.77 -9.60
C VAL A 370 26.97 -21.31 -10.40
N ALA A 371 27.11 -20.18 -11.10
CA ALA A 371 26.14 -19.66 -12.06
C ALA A 371 26.02 -20.61 -13.27
N VAL A 372 24.98 -21.42 -13.30
CA VAL A 372 24.62 -22.29 -14.43
C VAL A 372 23.73 -21.52 -15.38
N ARG A 373 24.20 -21.36 -16.62
CA ARG A 373 23.50 -20.71 -17.72
C ARG A 373 22.80 -21.76 -18.58
N GLU A 374 21.48 -21.92 -18.41
CA GLU A 374 20.69 -22.88 -19.18
C GLU A 374 19.65 -22.13 -20.02
N GLY A 375 19.49 -22.51 -21.29
CA GLY A 375 18.47 -21.97 -22.19
C GLY A 375 17.08 -22.44 -21.77
N SER A 376 16.56 -21.85 -20.70
CA SER A 376 15.28 -22.20 -20.12
C SER A 376 14.17 -21.42 -20.84
N TYR A 377 13.47 -22.08 -21.76
CA TYR A 377 12.04 -21.80 -21.90
C TYR A 377 11.37 -22.33 -20.61
N PHE A 378 11.51 -21.56 -19.52
CA PHE A 378 10.70 -21.70 -18.32
C PHE A 378 9.21 -21.56 -18.76
N PRO A 379 8.24 -22.23 -18.10
CA PRO A 379 7.10 -22.86 -18.75
C PRO A 379 6.06 -21.86 -19.29
N ALA A 380 6.40 -21.21 -20.40
CA ALA A 380 5.60 -20.26 -21.17
C ALA A 380 4.13 -20.67 -21.33
N VAL A 381 3.90 -21.97 -21.55
CA VAL A 381 2.56 -22.54 -21.84
C VAL A 381 1.63 -22.51 -20.63
N SER A 382 2.10 -22.85 -19.42
CA SER A 382 1.27 -22.75 -18.23
C SER A 382 1.00 -21.28 -17.89
N TYR A 383 1.99 -20.40 -18.07
CA TYR A 383 1.84 -18.97 -17.75
C TYR A 383 0.86 -18.20 -18.64
N VAL A 384 0.64 -18.65 -19.88
CA VAL A 384 -0.35 -18.03 -20.78
C VAL A 384 -1.79 -18.18 -20.26
N CYS A 385 -2.08 -19.23 -19.48
CA CYS A 385 -3.41 -19.45 -18.89
C CYS A 385 -3.42 -19.47 -17.35
N ALA A 386 -2.25 -19.48 -16.71
CA ALA A 386 -2.05 -19.54 -15.28
C ALA A 386 -1.12 -18.40 -14.86
N ALA A 387 -1.67 -17.34 -14.28
CA ALA A 387 -0.85 -16.56 -13.37
C ALA A 387 -0.44 -17.52 -12.24
N ASP A 388 0.81 -17.98 -12.28
CA ASP A 388 1.64 -18.56 -11.21
C ASP A 388 0.88 -19.27 -10.08
N TRP A 389 1.03 -20.59 -9.89
CA TRP A 389 1.36 -21.28 -8.61
C TRP A 389 0.93 -22.75 -8.60
N GLN A 390 1.94 -23.60 -8.42
CA GLN A 390 1.84 -25.04 -8.31
C GLN A 390 1.01 -25.43 -7.08
N GLU A 391 0.06 -26.35 -7.28
CA GLU A 391 -0.68 -27.09 -6.23
C GLU A 391 -1.99 -26.56 -5.65
N ALA A 392 -2.64 -25.54 -6.22
CA ALA A 392 -4.02 -25.23 -5.84
C ALA A 392 -4.98 -25.24 -7.03
N PRO A 393 -5.96 -26.18 -7.08
CA PRO A 393 -7.23 -25.96 -7.78
C PRO A 393 -7.95 -24.66 -7.34
N GLY A 394 -7.46 -24.00 -6.28
CA GLY A 394 -7.87 -22.69 -5.78
C GLY A 394 -7.31 -21.48 -6.51
N LEU A 395 -6.52 -21.61 -7.58
CA LEU A 395 -5.80 -20.45 -8.15
C LEU A 395 -6.50 -19.69 -9.28
N PHE A 396 -7.64 -20.17 -9.75
CA PHE A 396 -8.67 -19.29 -10.32
C PHE A 396 -9.39 -18.47 -9.23
N TYR A 397 -9.25 -18.88 -7.96
CA TYR A 397 -9.99 -18.36 -6.82
C TYR A 397 -9.17 -17.50 -5.84
N SER A 398 -7.84 -17.44 -5.99
CA SER A 398 -6.97 -16.47 -5.32
C SER A 398 -6.48 -15.40 -6.29
N MET A 399 -7.41 -14.83 -7.07
CA MET A 399 -7.10 -13.61 -7.80
C MET A 399 -6.67 -12.53 -6.80
N PRO A 400 -5.46 -11.93 -6.92
CA PRO A 400 -5.06 -10.77 -6.10
C PRO A 400 -5.93 -9.55 -6.24
N ASN A 401 -6.91 -9.66 -7.13
CA ASN A 401 -7.81 -8.63 -7.56
C ASN A 401 -9.23 -8.88 -7.03
N TYR A 402 -9.52 -10.03 -6.41
CA TYR A 402 -10.83 -10.34 -5.85
C TYR A 402 -10.70 -10.77 -4.39
N VAL A 403 -11.73 -10.51 -3.61
CA VAL A 403 -11.83 -10.91 -2.21
C VAL A 403 -13.24 -11.41 -1.92
N ASN A 404 -13.42 -12.13 -0.81
CA ASN A 404 -14.75 -12.54 -0.38
C ASN A 404 -15.64 -11.32 -0.16
N GLU A 405 -16.89 -11.40 -0.63
CA GLU A 405 -17.93 -10.41 -0.34
C GLU A 405 -18.06 -10.23 1.19
N GLY A 406 -18.13 -8.98 1.64
CA GLY A 406 -18.11 -8.63 3.06
C GLY A 406 -16.73 -8.73 3.74
N SER A 407 -15.64 -8.93 2.99
CA SER A 407 -14.30 -8.89 3.58
C SER A 407 -13.88 -7.45 3.90
N GLU A 408 -13.39 -7.23 5.12
CA GLU A 408 -12.72 -5.99 5.55
C GLU A 408 -11.53 -5.60 4.66
N ALA A 409 -10.99 -6.53 3.87
CA ALA A 409 -9.94 -6.23 2.91
C ALA A 409 -10.36 -5.19 1.86
N LEU A 410 -11.66 -5.06 1.59
CA LEU A 410 -12.21 -4.02 0.72
C LEU A 410 -11.97 -2.61 1.26
N ASP A 411 -11.85 -2.47 2.58
CA ASP A 411 -11.76 -1.18 3.25
C ASP A 411 -10.37 -0.58 3.14
N TYR A 412 -9.36 -1.44 3.03
CA TYR A 412 -7.95 -1.05 3.01
C TYR A 412 -7.21 -1.44 1.73
N THR A 413 -7.89 -1.97 0.72
CA THR A 413 -7.24 -2.38 -0.54
C THR A 413 -7.79 -1.65 -1.73
N ALA A 414 -6.90 -1.17 -2.59
CA ALA A 414 -7.27 -0.69 -3.91
C ALA A 414 -6.29 -1.13 -5.00
N MET A 415 -6.78 -1.10 -6.24
CA MET A 415 -6.00 -1.37 -7.44
C MET A 415 -5.90 -0.12 -8.30
N VAL A 416 -4.76 0.03 -8.97
CA VAL A 416 -4.54 1.04 -10.00
C VAL A 416 -4.10 0.37 -11.29
N ARG A 417 -4.58 0.82 -12.44
CA ARG A 417 -4.17 0.22 -13.73
C ARG A 417 -2.82 0.77 -14.13
N PHE A 418 -1.97 -0.12 -14.63
CA PHE A 418 -0.70 0.27 -15.23
C PHE A 418 -0.91 1.22 -16.41
N GLU A 419 -1.94 0.98 -17.23
CA GLU A 419 -2.29 1.81 -18.37
C GLU A 419 -2.72 3.23 -17.94
N ASP A 420 -3.48 3.37 -16.85
CA ASP A 420 -3.90 4.67 -16.32
C ASP A 420 -2.70 5.49 -15.86
N LEU A 421 -1.82 4.87 -15.07
CA LEU A 421 -0.60 5.52 -14.59
C LEU A 421 0.25 6.02 -15.76
N LYS A 422 0.41 5.23 -16.82
CA LYS A 422 1.25 5.58 -17.96
C LYS A 422 0.64 6.64 -18.88
N LEU A 423 -0.68 6.65 -19.04
CA LEU A 423 -1.35 7.52 -20.00
C LEU A 423 -1.89 8.82 -19.38
N GLU A 424 -2.37 8.77 -18.13
CA GLU A 424 -2.89 9.93 -17.38
C GLU A 424 -2.25 9.98 -15.98
N PRO A 425 -0.93 10.22 -15.89
CA PRO A 425 -0.18 10.07 -14.65
C PRO A 425 -0.68 10.94 -13.52
N LYS A 426 -0.88 12.24 -13.77
CA LYS A 426 -1.34 13.18 -12.74
C LYS A 426 -2.71 12.80 -12.19
N ALA A 427 -3.69 12.57 -13.08
CA ALA A 427 -5.04 12.20 -12.68
C ALA A 427 -5.10 10.88 -11.91
N THR A 428 -4.25 9.92 -12.27
CA THR A 428 -4.19 8.62 -11.62
C THR A 428 -3.48 8.69 -10.27
N LEU A 429 -2.34 9.40 -10.20
CA LEU A 429 -1.59 9.60 -8.96
C LEU A 429 -2.39 10.36 -7.90
N GLU A 430 -3.18 11.34 -8.32
CA GLU A 430 -4.15 12.03 -7.47
C GLU A 430 -5.13 11.08 -6.78
N ALA A 431 -5.66 10.09 -7.50
CA ALA A 431 -6.52 9.06 -6.91
C ALA A 431 -5.76 8.11 -5.97
N VAL A 432 -4.49 7.81 -6.30
CA VAL A 432 -3.61 7.02 -5.41
C VAL A 432 -3.33 7.78 -4.11
N LEU A 433 -3.04 9.07 -4.17
CA LEU A 433 -2.74 9.90 -3.01
C LEU A 433 -3.96 10.12 -2.10
N ASP A 434 -5.17 10.23 -2.67
CA ASP A 434 -6.40 10.23 -1.87
C ASP A 434 -6.55 8.91 -1.09
N PHE A 435 -6.28 7.77 -1.74
CA PHE A 435 -6.39 6.47 -1.09
C PHE A 435 -5.31 6.23 -0.02
N LEU A 436 -4.08 6.70 -0.27
CA LEU A 436 -2.96 6.60 0.68
C LEU A 436 -2.99 7.69 1.75
N ASP A 437 -3.87 8.68 1.60
CA ASP A 437 -3.99 9.87 2.44
C ASP A 437 -2.65 10.61 2.60
N MET A 438 -2.21 11.21 1.49
CA MET A 438 -0.92 11.90 1.36
C MET A 438 -1.06 13.14 0.48
N GLU A 439 -0.20 14.12 0.71
CA GLU A 439 -0.12 15.33 -0.11
C GLU A 439 0.54 15.04 -1.47
N TRP A 440 0.38 15.97 -2.41
CA TRP A 440 1.05 15.88 -3.70
C TRP A 440 2.56 16.12 -3.59
N ASP A 441 3.34 15.33 -4.32
CA ASP A 441 4.77 15.51 -4.51
C ASP A 441 5.11 15.35 -6.00
N ASP A 442 5.70 16.40 -6.60
CA ASP A 442 6.12 16.39 -8.00
C ASP A 442 7.17 15.30 -8.31
N GLY A 443 7.89 14.83 -7.28
CA GLY A 443 8.81 13.69 -7.38
C GLY A 443 8.14 12.42 -7.90
N MET A 444 6.84 12.23 -7.64
CA MET A 444 6.07 11.07 -8.12
C MET A 444 5.88 11.05 -9.64
N LEU A 445 6.13 12.17 -10.33
CA LEU A 445 6.15 12.23 -11.79
C LEU A 445 7.48 11.74 -12.40
N LYS A 446 8.34 11.12 -11.59
CA LYS A 446 9.57 10.45 -12.00
C LYS A 446 9.66 9.08 -11.33
N THR A 447 10.33 8.15 -12.00
CA THR A 447 10.74 6.90 -11.35
C THR A 447 12.10 7.11 -10.71
N THR A 448 12.20 6.92 -9.40
CA THR A 448 13.47 7.03 -8.66
C THR A 448 13.80 5.75 -7.90
N ALA A 449 15.07 5.55 -7.58
CA ALA A 449 15.56 4.54 -6.65
C ALA A 449 16.47 5.24 -5.64
N ASN A 450 16.03 5.32 -4.39
CA ASN A 450 16.67 6.10 -3.34
C ASN A 450 16.92 7.55 -3.78
N GLY A 451 15.89 8.16 -4.42
CA GLY A 451 15.91 9.54 -4.90
C GLY A 451 16.71 9.78 -6.19
N SER A 452 17.48 8.79 -6.64
CA SER A 452 18.21 8.85 -7.91
C SER A 452 17.31 8.45 -9.07
N SER A 453 17.39 9.16 -10.21
CA SER A 453 16.60 8.83 -11.39
C SER A 453 16.83 7.39 -11.84
N GLU A 454 15.75 6.62 -11.96
CA GLU A 454 15.79 5.24 -12.40
C GLU A 454 15.33 5.14 -13.86
N SER A 455 15.98 4.26 -14.63
CA SER A 455 15.57 3.94 -15.99
C SER A 455 15.76 2.46 -16.27
N MET A 456 14.91 1.89 -17.13
CA MET A 456 14.88 0.47 -17.42
C MET A 456 15.15 0.19 -18.90
N LEU A 457 16.10 -0.69 -19.23
CA LEU A 457 16.40 -1.11 -20.59
C LEU A 457 15.57 -2.35 -20.82
N ILE A 458 14.58 -2.22 -21.69
CA ILE A 458 13.74 -3.33 -22.11
C ILE A 458 14.08 -3.60 -23.57
N HIS A 459 14.83 -4.68 -23.81
CA HIS A 459 15.25 -5.11 -25.16
C HIS A 459 16.04 -4.03 -25.93
N GLY A 460 16.96 -3.34 -25.26
CA GLY A 460 17.78 -2.27 -25.86
C GLY A 460 17.09 -0.90 -25.93
N ASN A 461 15.81 -0.80 -25.55
CA ASN A 461 15.12 0.48 -25.45
C ASN A 461 15.14 1.00 -24.02
N LEU A 462 15.58 2.24 -23.85
CA LEU A 462 15.55 2.94 -22.58
C LEU A 462 14.12 3.41 -22.30
N ILE A 463 13.46 2.76 -21.35
CA ILE A 463 12.14 3.15 -20.85
C ILE A 463 12.37 3.96 -19.58
N LYS A 464 11.84 5.18 -19.57
CA LYS A 464 11.98 6.11 -18.44
C LYS A 464 10.61 6.62 -18.00
N ASP A 465 10.43 6.80 -16.70
CA ASP A 465 9.27 7.48 -16.10
C ASP A 465 7.95 6.95 -16.69
N PHE A 466 7.15 7.82 -17.29
CA PHE A 466 5.81 7.55 -17.82
C PHE A 466 5.78 7.25 -19.31
N ASP A 467 6.91 6.84 -19.91
CA ASP A 467 6.93 6.41 -21.32
C ASP A 467 5.79 5.41 -21.61
N PRO A 468 4.91 5.71 -22.59
CA PRO A 468 3.75 4.89 -22.92
C PRO A 468 4.10 3.66 -23.77
N ALA A 469 5.33 3.52 -24.27
CA ALA A 469 5.75 2.40 -25.09
C ALA A 469 5.41 1.01 -24.50
N PRO A 470 5.55 0.76 -23.17
CA PRO A 470 5.13 -0.50 -22.57
C PRO A 470 3.63 -0.79 -22.68
N VAL A 471 2.78 0.24 -22.81
CA VAL A 471 1.32 0.12 -23.00
C VAL A 471 0.98 -0.03 -24.48
N LEU A 472 1.61 0.76 -25.35
CA LEU A 472 1.27 0.84 -26.77
C LEU A 472 1.90 -0.28 -27.62
N LYS A 473 2.97 -0.92 -27.15
CA LYS A 473 3.69 -1.96 -27.90
C LYS A 473 2.79 -3.18 -28.13
N LYS A 474 2.49 -3.45 -29.40
CA LYS A 474 1.92 -4.74 -29.81
C LYS A 474 2.97 -5.84 -29.67
N ARG A 475 2.68 -6.87 -28.88
CA ARG A 475 3.59 -8.01 -28.63
C ARG A 475 3.23 -9.20 -29.50
N GLU A 476 3.16 -8.94 -30.81
CA GLU A 476 2.74 -9.94 -31.80
C GLU A 476 3.86 -10.92 -32.21
N LYS A 477 5.09 -10.68 -31.73
CA LYS A 477 6.22 -11.60 -31.96
C LYS A 477 5.96 -12.96 -31.32
N MET A 478 5.48 -12.97 -30.08
CA MET A 478 5.29 -14.17 -29.28
C MET A 478 3.87 -14.74 -29.35
N LEU A 479 2.86 -13.90 -29.58
CA LEU A 479 1.45 -14.31 -29.64
C LEU A 479 0.81 -13.78 -30.92
N SER A 480 0.06 -14.61 -31.61
CA SER A 480 -0.75 -14.22 -32.76
C SER A 480 -2.06 -13.54 -32.32
N PRO A 481 -2.75 -12.79 -33.19
CA PRO A 481 -4.10 -12.30 -32.91
C PRO A 481 -5.08 -13.41 -32.48
N TYR A 482 -4.93 -14.62 -33.02
CA TYR A 482 -5.72 -15.78 -32.62
C TYR A 482 -5.40 -16.26 -31.20
N ASP A 483 -4.14 -16.17 -30.78
CA ASP A 483 -3.74 -16.46 -29.40
C ASP A 483 -4.37 -15.49 -28.41
N TYR A 484 -4.30 -14.19 -28.71
CA TYR A 484 -4.96 -13.17 -27.91
C TYR A 484 -6.48 -13.35 -27.86
N TYR A 485 -7.09 -13.70 -29.00
CA TYR A 485 -8.52 -13.97 -29.10
C TYR A 485 -8.97 -15.06 -28.13
N ARG A 486 -8.35 -16.25 -28.20
CA ARG A 486 -8.74 -17.39 -27.34
C ARG A 486 -8.43 -17.15 -25.87
N MET A 487 -7.37 -16.38 -25.55
CA MET A 487 -7.12 -15.93 -24.18
C MET A 487 -8.23 -15.01 -23.68
N GLU A 488 -8.57 -13.95 -24.41
CA GLU A 488 -9.65 -13.03 -24.01
C GLU A 488 -11.02 -13.73 -23.92
N LEU A 489 -11.31 -14.69 -24.78
CA LEU A 489 -12.50 -15.54 -24.68
C LEU A 489 -12.58 -16.27 -23.33
N LEU A 490 -11.44 -16.71 -22.79
CA LEU A 490 -11.37 -17.49 -21.55
C LEU A 490 -11.38 -16.61 -20.27
N MET A 491 -10.75 -15.42 -20.32
CA MET A 491 -10.46 -14.62 -19.13
C MET A 491 -10.77 -13.11 -19.24
N GLY A 492 -11.31 -12.65 -20.36
CA GLY A 492 -11.56 -11.23 -20.61
C GLY A 492 -12.64 -10.64 -19.71
N ASP A 493 -13.65 -11.44 -19.37
CA ASP A 493 -14.74 -11.11 -18.44
C ASP A 493 -14.22 -10.74 -17.05
N MET A 494 -13.18 -11.43 -16.57
CA MET A 494 -12.56 -11.15 -15.27
C MET A 494 -11.86 -9.78 -15.22
N MET A 495 -11.63 -9.10 -16.33
CA MET A 495 -10.98 -7.78 -16.34
C MET A 495 -11.98 -6.63 -16.50
N VAL A 496 -13.25 -6.93 -16.80
CA VAL A 496 -14.33 -5.95 -16.98
C VAL A 496 -14.54 -5.04 -15.76
N PRO A 497 -14.45 -5.52 -14.49
CA PRO A 497 -14.61 -4.65 -13.33
C PRO A 497 -13.61 -3.47 -13.27
N TRP A 498 -12.43 -3.62 -13.88
CA TRP A 498 -11.41 -2.57 -14.00
C TRP A 498 -11.48 -1.82 -15.34
N GLY A 499 -12.63 -1.85 -16.01
CA GLY A 499 -12.87 -1.09 -17.24
C GLY A 499 -12.06 -1.57 -18.45
N TYR A 500 -11.51 -2.78 -18.43
CA TYR A 500 -10.89 -3.35 -19.63
C TYR A 500 -11.96 -3.87 -20.58
N LYS A 501 -11.97 -3.33 -21.81
CA LYS A 501 -12.77 -3.85 -22.93
C LYS A 501 -11.98 -4.96 -23.65
N PRO A 502 -12.64 -6.02 -24.15
CA PRO A 502 -12.02 -6.98 -25.08
C PRO A 502 -11.44 -6.25 -26.29
N GLN A 503 -10.24 -6.63 -26.72
CA GLN A 503 -9.56 -6.06 -27.89
C GLN A 503 -9.57 -7.01 -29.09
N TYR A 504 -9.60 -8.31 -28.84
CA TYR A 504 -9.50 -9.37 -29.84
C TYR A 504 -10.81 -10.16 -29.91
N TYR A 505 -11.41 -10.50 -28.77
CA TYR A 505 -12.73 -11.15 -28.73
C TYR A 505 -13.86 -10.10 -28.74
N THR A 506 -14.10 -9.52 -29.91
CA THR A 506 -15.07 -8.42 -30.09
C THR A 506 -16.37 -8.83 -30.76
N ASP A 507 -16.45 -10.04 -31.32
CA ASP A 507 -17.63 -10.54 -32.04
C ASP A 507 -18.75 -11.00 -31.11
N GLY A 508 -18.45 -11.20 -29.82
CA GLY A 508 -19.41 -11.68 -28.82
C GLY A 508 -19.94 -13.09 -29.12
N LYS A 509 -19.26 -13.84 -30.00
CA LYS A 509 -19.73 -15.14 -30.45
C LYS A 509 -19.69 -16.16 -29.32
N ALA A 510 -20.86 -16.71 -28.98
CA ALA A 510 -20.93 -17.83 -28.04
C ALA A 510 -20.27 -19.08 -28.63
N TYR A 511 -19.49 -19.79 -27.80
CA TYR A 511 -18.85 -21.05 -28.13
C TYR A 511 -19.25 -22.13 -27.11
N SER A 512 -19.38 -23.36 -27.58
CA SER A 512 -19.55 -24.54 -26.73
C SER A 512 -18.26 -24.81 -25.93
N LYS A 513 -18.36 -25.60 -24.86
CA LYS A 513 -17.20 -26.01 -24.05
C LYS A 513 -16.18 -26.76 -24.91
N GLU A 514 -16.68 -27.62 -25.80
CA GLU A 514 -15.89 -28.42 -26.73
C GLU A 514 -15.19 -27.53 -27.76
N GLU A 515 -15.88 -26.51 -28.28
CA GLU A 515 -15.28 -25.54 -29.21
C GLU A 515 -14.15 -24.76 -28.53
N ILE A 516 -14.34 -24.27 -27.30
CA ILE A 516 -13.30 -23.57 -26.54
C ILE A 516 -12.11 -24.50 -26.29
N ILE A 517 -12.35 -25.73 -25.81
CA ILE A 517 -11.29 -26.73 -25.60
C ILE A 517 -10.51 -26.97 -26.89
N ALA A 518 -11.19 -27.18 -28.02
CA ALA A 518 -10.56 -27.39 -29.32
C ALA A 518 -9.72 -26.18 -29.78
N MET A 519 -10.09 -24.95 -29.42
CA MET A 519 -9.24 -23.79 -29.67
C MET A 519 -7.91 -23.88 -28.92
N PHE A 520 -7.89 -24.30 -27.66
CA PHE A 520 -6.67 -24.42 -26.85
C PHE A 520 -5.84 -25.68 -27.18
N GLU A 521 -6.43 -26.67 -27.86
CA GLU A 521 -5.72 -27.81 -28.47
C GLU A 521 -4.92 -27.45 -29.74
N LYS A 522 -5.02 -26.21 -30.23
CA LYS A 522 -4.11 -25.69 -31.26
C LYS A 522 -2.83 -25.14 -30.63
N PRO A 523 -1.64 -25.31 -31.25
CA PRO A 523 -0.41 -24.74 -30.72
C PRO A 523 -0.51 -23.21 -30.64
N PHE A 524 0.15 -22.60 -29.66
CA PHE A 524 0.39 -21.15 -29.62
C PHE A 524 1.54 -20.75 -30.52
N LYS A 525 1.52 -19.51 -31.02
CA LYS A 525 2.61 -18.98 -31.86
C LYS A 525 3.99 -19.12 -31.19
N PHE A 526 4.10 -18.89 -29.88
CA PHE A 526 5.40 -18.98 -29.20
C PHE A 526 6.00 -20.41 -29.23
N GLU A 527 5.19 -21.44 -29.44
CA GLU A 527 5.68 -22.84 -29.51
C GLU A 527 6.55 -23.07 -30.75
N GLU A 528 6.48 -22.20 -31.76
CA GLU A 528 7.38 -22.19 -32.93
C GLU A 528 8.85 -21.93 -32.55
N PHE A 529 9.09 -21.35 -31.37
CA PHE A 529 10.44 -21.07 -30.87
C PHE A 529 11.00 -22.20 -30.00
N PHE A 530 10.38 -23.39 -29.97
CA PHE A 530 10.98 -24.56 -29.33
C PHE A 530 11.97 -25.24 -30.30
N PHE A 531 13.23 -25.35 -29.89
CA PHE A 531 14.32 -25.86 -30.74
C PHE A 531 15.03 -27.09 -30.17
N THR A 532 14.76 -27.46 -28.91
CA THR A 532 15.40 -28.63 -28.26
C THR A 532 14.38 -29.66 -27.81
N VAL A 533 14.79 -30.94 -27.78
CA VAL A 533 13.95 -32.05 -27.29
C VAL A 533 13.45 -31.80 -25.86
N THR A 534 14.30 -31.22 -25.01
CA THR A 534 13.93 -30.83 -23.64
C THR A 534 12.83 -29.77 -23.62
N GLN A 535 12.90 -28.77 -24.49
CA GLN A 535 11.87 -27.73 -24.61
C GLN A 535 10.54 -28.32 -25.10
N PHE A 536 10.55 -29.20 -26.11
CA PHE A 536 9.34 -29.89 -26.56
C PHE A 536 8.73 -30.79 -25.49
N LYS A 537 9.56 -31.50 -24.69
CA LYS A 537 9.06 -32.33 -23.58
C LYS A 537 8.40 -31.47 -22.50
N LYS A 538 9.08 -30.44 -22.02
CA LYS A 538 8.52 -29.49 -21.03
C LYS A 538 7.28 -28.79 -21.58
N GLY A 539 7.30 -28.34 -22.83
CA GLY A 539 6.16 -27.71 -23.49
C GLY A 539 4.91 -28.58 -23.49
N ARG A 540 5.05 -29.90 -23.73
CA ARG A 540 3.93 -30.86 -23.62
C ARG A 540 3.40 -30.99 -22.20
N GLU A 541 4.27 -31.16 -21.20
CA GLU A 541 3.88 -31.26 -19.78
C GLU A 541 3.10 -30.01 -19.34
N GLU A 542 3.56 -28.83 -19.75
CA GLU A 542 2.93 -27.55 -19.41
C GLU A 542 1.62 -27.32 -20.18
N ARG A 543 1.52 -27.85 -21.39
CA ARG A 543 0.28 -27.86 -22.16
C ARG A 543 -0.79 -28.71 -21.50
N GLU A 544 -0.43 -29.85 -20.93
CA GLU A 544 -1.37 -30.67 -20.18
C GLU A 544 -1.90 -29.93 -18.94
N LYS A 545 -1.04 -29.22 -18.22
CA LYS A 545 -1.43 -28.35 -17.09
C LYS A 545 -2.38 -27.24 -17.55
N MET A 546 -2.06 -26.55 -18.63
CA MET A 546 -2.90 -25.52 -19.24
C MET A 546 -4.27 -26.09 -19.65
N MET A 547 -4.31 -27.26 -20.29
CA MET A 547 -5.56 -27.89 -20.70
C MET A 547 -6.41 -28.33 -19.51
N LYS A 548 -5.82 -28.74 -18.39
CA LYS A 548 -6.55 -28.98 -17.12
C LYS A 548 -7.25 -27.71 -16.66
N ILE A 549 -6.53 -26.59 -16.66
CA ILE A 549 -7.05 -25.26 -16.33
C ILE A 549 -8.20 -24.85 -17.25
N VAL A 550 -8.03 -24.94 -18.57
CA VAL A 550 -9.07 -24.60 -19.56
C VAL A 550 -10.33 -25.43 -19.32
N ARG A 551 -10.18 -26.74 -19.11
CA ARG A 551 -11.31 -27.66 -18.85
C ARG A 551 -12.07 -27.29 -17.57
N GLU A 552 -11.38 -26.89 -16.52
CA GLU A 552 -12.03 -26.43 -15.29
C GLU A 552 -12.74 -25.09 -15.49
N ARG A 553 -12.11 -24.14 -16.20
CA ARG A 553 -12.68 -22.83 -16.48
C ARG A 553 -13.94 -22.89 -17.35
N VAL A 554 -13.99 -23.76 -18.37
CA VAL A 554 -15.21 -23.93 -19.19
C VAL A 554 -16.34 -24.65 -18.44
N LYS A 555 -16.03 -25.42 -17.38
CA LYS A 555 -17.06 -25.97 -16.48
C LYS A 555 -17.63 -24.91 -15.55
N HIS A 556 -16.78 -23.99 -15.10
CA HIS A 556 -17.09 -22.92 -14.15
C HIS A 556 -16.82 -21.53 -14.79
N PRO A 557 -17.66 -21.10 -15.75
CA PRO A 557 -17.49 -19.83 -16.46
C PRO A 557 -17.74 -18.60 -15.57
N SER A 558 -18.28 -18.78 -14.36
CA SER A 558 -18.38 -17.71 -13.36
C SER A 558 -17.27 -17.87 -12.31
N ALA A 559 -16.21 -17.06 -12.43
CA ALA A 559 -15.10 -17.03 -11.49
C ALA A 559 -15.49 -16.21 -10.25
N CYS A 560 -16.41 -16.69 -9.42
CA CYS A 560 -16.88 -15.85 -8.31
C CYS A 560 -17.27 -16.63 -7.05
N VAL A 561 -16.69 -17.80 -6.78
CA VAL A 561 -16.98 -18.51 -5.52
C VAL A 561 -15.67 -19.01 -4.89
N SER A 562 -15.27 -18.48 -3.76
CA SER A 562 -14.08 -18.90 -3.01
C SER A 562 -14.14 -20.39 -2.62
N PRO A 563 -13.01 -21.02 -2.22
CA PRO A 563 -13.01 -22.42 -1.78
C PRO A 563 -14.00 -22.74 -0.66
N ASP A 564 -14.36 -21.75 0.17
CA ASP A 564 -15.36 -21.86 1.25
C ASP A 564 -16.80 -21.51 0.79
N GLY A 565 -17.04 -21.40 -0.51
CA GLY A 565 -18.38 -21.25 -1.06
C GLY A 565 -18.92 -19.81 -1.09
N ARG A 566 -18.13 -18.80 -0.74
CA ARG A 566 -18.56 -17.39 -0.71
C ARG A 566 -18.35 -16.69 -2.03
N LYS A 567 -19.20 -15.71 -2.33
CA LYS A 567 -19.04 -14.89 -3.53
C LYS A 567 -17.74 -14.09 -3.47
N LEU A 568 -16.99 -14.07 -4.58
CA LEU A 568 -15.85 -13.18 -4.76
C LEU A 568 -16.29 -11.87 -5.43
N VAL A 569 -15.80 -10.75 -4.91
CA VAL A 569 -16.04 -9.40 -5.46
C VAL A 569 -14.70 -8.73 -5.82
N PRO A 570 -14.66 -7.90 -6.88
CA PRO A 570 -13.44 -7.24 -7.30
C PRO A 570 -13.00 -6.19 -6.28
N ILE A 571 -11.70 -6.09 -6.06
CA ILE A 571 -11.08 -5.03 -5.28
C ILE A 571 -11.33 -3.68 -5.96
N PRO A 572 -11.63 -2.60 -5.19
CA PRO A 572 -11.86 -1.27 -5.72
C PRO A 572 -10.76 -0.79 -6.67
N TRP A 573 -11.19 -0.15 -7.76
CA TRP A 573 -10.31 0.46 -8.75
C TRP A 573 -10.21 1.97 -8.51
N LEU A 574 -9.00 2.47 -8.30
CA LEU A 574 -8.68 3.89 -8.28
C LEU A 574 -8.68 4.42 -9.71
N LYS A 575 -9.80 5.01 -10.12
CA LYS A 575 -9.95 5.65 -11.43
C LYS A 575 -9.20 6.99 -11.45
N PRO A 576 -8.63 7.38 -12.60
CA PRO A 576 -8.10 8.73 -12.79
C PRO A 576 -9.17 9.78 -12.47
N LYS A 577 -8.79 10.78 -11.69
CA LYS A 577 -9.66 11.91 -11.34
C LYS A 577 -9.99 12.75 -12.58
N ALA A 578 -11.28 12.92 -12.85
CA ALA A 578 -11.77 13.51 -14.09
C ALA A 578 -11.27 14.93 -14.31
N GLU A 579 -11.17 15.72 -13.25
CA GLU A 579 -10.70 17.11 -13.23
C GLU A 579 -9.24 17.29 -13.68
N TYR A 580 -8.44 16.21 -13.66
CA TYR A 580 -7.03 16.24 -14.05
C TYR A 580 -6.75 15.49 -15.36
N MET A 581 -7.75 14.85 -15.96
CA MET A 581 -7.55 14.10 -17.21
C MET A 581 -7.36 15.05 -18.40
N LYS A 582 -6.43 14.72 -19.29
CA LYS A 582 -6.22 15.46 -20.53
C LYS A 582 -7.12 14.96 -21.67
N GLY A 583 -7.53 13.70 -21.62
CA GLY A 583 -8.42 13.08 -22.60
C GLY A 583 -9.45 12.16 -21.99
N LYS A 584 -10.29 11.58 -22.85
CA LYS A 584 -11.31 10.60 -22.44
C LYS A 584 -10.72 9.19 -22.57
N LEU A 585 -10.03 8.73 -21.52
CA LEU A 585 -9.30 7.45 -21.56
C LEU A 585 -10.20 6.20 -21.76
N TYR A 586 -11.52 6.36 -21.63
CA TYR A 586 -12.51 5.27 -21.58
C TYR A 586 -13.55 5.32 -22.71
N GLU A 587 -13.52 6.38 -23.52
CA GLU A 587 -14.28 6.49 -24.77
C GLU A 587 -13.43 5.98 -25.92
#